data_AF-A0A831XP42-F1
#
_entry.id   AF-A0A831XP42-F1
#
_cell.length_a   1.000
_cell.length_b   1.000
_cell.length_c   1.000
_cell.angle_alpha   90.00
_cell.angle_beta   90.00
_cell.angle_gamma   90.00
#
_symmetry.space_group_name_H-M   'P 1'
#
loop_
_entity.id
_entity.type
_entity.pdbx_description
1 polymer ?
#
loop_
_entity_poly.entity_id
_entity_poly.type
_entity_poly.pdbx_seq_one_letter_code
_entity_poly.pdbx_strand_id
1 'polypeptide(L)'
;KALEGLKGVEIANLNAPEQTVISGRKEAVERAAERLKEKRARVVFLPVSAPFHSSLMAQARERLARDLEKVQLKRPRFPVYSNVTARPEEDPERIRELLLQQVTAPVRWVEILRDMEARGLNRFLEFGSGEVLKGLVLRTLEGALAQSVQDPESLKKALEVAHA
;
A
#
# COMPACT_ATOMS: atom_id res chain seq x y z
N LYS A 1 -15.51 -0.21 -14.28
CA LYS A 1 -16.83 -0.89 -14.38
C LYS A 1 -17.66 -0.83 -13.09
N ALA A 2 -17.24 -1.35 -11.93
CA ALA A 2 -18.10 -1.31 -10.72
C ALA A 2 -18.29 0.11 -10.15
N LEU A 3 -17.23 0.92 -10.14
CA LEU A 3 -17.25 2.33 -9.69
C LEU A 3 -17.73 3.31 -10.78
N GLU A 4 -18.03 2.82 -11.98
CA GLU A 4 -18.30 3.68 -13.13
C GLU A 4 -19.57 4.52 -12.92
N GLY A 5 -19.44 5.83 -13.11
CA GLY A 5 -20.51 6.79 -12.84
C GLY A 5 -20.79 7.06 -11.35
N LEU A 6 -20.12 6.40 -10.42
CA LEU A 6 -20.25 6.69 -8.98
C LEU A 6 -19.29 7.81 -8.58
N LYS A 7 -19.85 8.89 -8.00
CA LYS A 7 -19.06 9.98 -7.40
C LYS A 7 -18.85 9.72 -5.91
N GLY A 8 -17.70 10.15 -5.39
CA GLY A 8 -17.37 10.07 -3.96
C GLY A 8 -16.94 8.68 -3.49
N VAL A 9 -16.46 7.82 -4.39
CA VAL A 9 -15.83 6.54 -4.09
C VAL A 9 -14.65 6.36 -5.04
N GLU A 10 -13.50 5.98 -4.50
CA GLU A 10 -12.23 5.89 -5.20
C GLU A 10 -11.53 4.56 -4.84
N ILE A 11 -10.59 4.14 -5.69
CA ILE A 11 -9.69 3.03 -5.35
C ILE A 11 -8.67 3.58 -4.34
N ALA A 12 -8.57 2.91 -3.19
CA ALA A 12 -7.67 3.27 -2.11
C ALA A 12 -6.39 2.42 -2.15
N ASN A 13 -6.51 1.11 -2.40
CA ASN A 13 -5.37 0.20 -2.42
C ASN A 13 -5.52 -0.88 -3.48
N LEU A 14 -4.42 -1.17 -4.18
CA LEU A 14 -4.24 -2.33 -5.04
C LEU A 14 -3.29 -3.29 -4.33
N ASN A 15 -3.82 -4.13 -3.43
CA ASN A 15 -3.03 -4.94 -2.51
C ASN A 15 -2.57 -6.27 -3.10
N ALA A 16 -3.43 -6.93 -3.88
CA ALA A 16 -3.12 -8.18 -4.59
C ALA A 16 -3.98 -8.26 -5.87
N PRO A 17 -3.71 -9.19 -6.82
CA PRO A 17 -4.46 -9.30 -8.07
C PRO A 17 -5.99 -9.31 -7.90
N GLU A 18 -6.49 -10.00 -6.86
CA GLU A 18 -7.92 -10.09 -6.55
C GLU A 18 -8.30 -9.36 -5.25
N GLN A 19 -7.41 -8.54 -4.68
CA GLN A 19 -7.65 -7.80 -3.43
C GLN A 19 -7.45 -6.30 -3.65
N THR A 20 -8.56 -5.58 -3.77
CA THR A 20 -8.62 -4.12 -3.91
C THR A 20 -9.41 -3.51 -2.75
N VAL A 21 -8.98 -2.36 -2.27
CA VAL A 21 -9.72 -1.54 -1.29
C VAL A 21 -10.28 -0.31 -2.00
N ILE A 22 -11.54 0.02 -1.70
CA ILE A 22 -12.18 1.27 -2.10
C ILE A 22 -12.50 2.09 -0.86
N SER A 23 -12.46 3.41 -0.99
CA SER A 23 -12.80 4.33 0.11
C SER A 23 -13.53 5.56 -0.43
N GLY A 24 -14.23 6.28 0.44
CA GLY A 24 -15.02 7.44 0.04
C GLY A 24 -16.16 7.77 1.00
N ARG A 25 -17.17 8.46 0.49
CA ARG A 25 -18.42 8.73 1.22
C ARG A 25 -19.16 7.43 1.46
N LYS A 26 -19.69 7.26 2.67
CA LYS A 26 -20.35 6.02 3.12
C LYS A 26 -21.36 5.49 2.11
N GLU A 27 -22.28 6.35 1.65
CA GLU A 27 -23.36 5.96 0.75
C GLU A 27 -22.84 5.57 -0.64
N ALA A 28 -21.72 6.17 -1.09
CA ALA A 28 -21.10 5.83 -2.36
C ALA A 28 -20.36 4.49 -2.29
N VAL A 29 -19.69 4.21 -1.17
CA VAL A 29 -19.03 2.92 -0.90
C VAL A 29 -20.08 1.80 -0.79
N GLU A 30 -21.21 2.06 -0.14
CA GLU A 30 -22.33 1.10 -0.04
C GLU A 30 -22.89 0.73 -1.42
N ARG A 31 -23.19 1.72 -2.27
CA ARG A 31 -23.63 1.46 -3.66
C ARG A 31 -22.58 0.71 -4.48
N ALA A 32 -21.30 1.04 -4.30
CA ALA A 32 -20.22 0.32 -4.95
C ALA A 32 -20.14 -1.14 -4.48
N ALA A 33 -20.32 -1.39 -3.18
CA ALA A 33 -20.35 -2.73 -2.60
C ALA A 33 -21.51 -3.57 -3.16
N GLU A 34 -22.70 -2.99 -3.33
CA GLU A 34 -23.85 -3.66 -3.96
C GLU A 34 -23.52 -4.10 -5.39
N ARG A 35 -23.03 -3.17 -6.23
CA ARG A 35 -22.62 -3.47 -7.61
C ARG A 35 -21.51 -4.52 -7.71
N LEU A 36 -20.62 -4.58 -6.72
CA LEU A 36 -19.58 -5.60 -6.64
C LEU A 36 -20.17 -6.97 -6.26
N LYS A 37 -21.10 -7.02 -5.31
CA LYS A 37 -21.81 -8.25 -4.91
C LYS A 37 -22.65 -8.83 -6.05
N GLU A 38 -23.34 -7.99 -6.83
CA GLU A 38 -24.06 -8.40 -8.05
C GLU A 38 -23.14 -9.10 -9.05
N LYS A 39 -21.87 -8.71 -9.08
CA LYS A 39 -20.81 -9.32 -9.90
C LYS A 39 -20.11 -10.49 -9.21
N ARG A 40 -20.68 -11.01 -8.12
CA ARG A 40 -20.17 -12.15 -7.33
C ARG A 40 -18.81 -11.88 -6.66
N ALA A 41 -18.40 -10.62 -6.52
CA ALA A 41 -17.22 -10.29 -5.75
C ALA A 41 -17.49 -10.42 -4.25
N ARG A 42 -16.52 -10.99 -3.51
CA ARG A 42 -16.55 -10.95 -2.05
C ARG A 42 -16.25 -9.54 -1.57
N VAL A 43 -17.13 -8.98 -0.74
CA VAL A 43 -16.96 -7.63 -0.17
C VAL A 43 -16.93 -7.72 1.35
N VAL A 44 -15.95 -7.06 1.96
CA VAL A 44 -15.80 -6.93 3.41
C VAL A 44 -15.74 -5.45 3.74
N PHE A 45 -16.65 -4.96 4.59
CA PHE A 45 -16.57 -3.61 5.13
C PHE A 45 -15.51 -3.56 6.23
N LEU A 46 -14.62 -2.57 6.14
CA LEU A 46 -13.56 -2.38 7.12
C LEU A 46 -14.09 -1.58 8.31
N PRO A 47 -13.72 -1.93 9.55
CA PRO A 47 -14.09 -1.20 10.76
C PRO A 47 -13.26 0.08 10.91
N VAL A 48 -13.32 0.96 9.92
CA VAL A 48 -12.60 2.24 9.88
C VAL A 48 -13.56 3.36 9.52
N SER A 49 -13.36 4.55 10.10
CA SER A 49 -14.26 5.69 9.93
C SER A 49 -13.79 6.71 8.90
N ALA A 50 -12.54 6.63 8.45
CA ALA A 50 -11.94 7.61 7.54
C ALA A 50 -11.76 7.05 6.11
N PRO A 51 -11.95 7.87 5.06
CA PRO A 51 -11.82 7.46 3.68
C PRO A 51 -10.34 7.51 3.21
N PHE A 52 -9.47 6.74 3.87
CA PHE A 52 -8.03 6.75 3.60
C PHE A 52 -7.69 6.54 2.11
N HIS A 53 -6.64 7.20 1.63
CA HIS A 53 -6.18 7.14 0.23
C HIS A 53 -7.25 7.54 -0.80
N SER A 54 -8.11 8.52 -0.46
CA SER A 54 -9.03 9.17 -1.38
C SER A 54 -8.84 10.69 -1.38
N SER A 55 -9.40 11.36 -2.39
CA SER A 55 -9.44 12.82 -2.46
C SER A 55 -10.04 13.50 -1.21
N LEU A 56 -10.90 12.80 -0.46
CA LEU A 56 -11.51 13.31 0.78
C LEU A 56 -10.49 13.51 1.92
N MET A 57 -9.28 12.98 1.79
CA MET A 57 -8.20 13.15 2.77
C MET A 57 -7.37 14.43 2.57
N ALA A 58 -7.79 15.33 1.67
CA ALA A 58 -7.05 16.56 1.35
C ALA A 58 -6.69 17.41 2.58
N GLN A 59 -7.61 17.57 3.53
CA GLN A 59 -7.35 18.32 4.76
C GLN A 59 -6.28 17.64 5.64
N ALA A 60 -6.24 16.31 5.67
CA ALA A 60 -5.20 15.58 6.40
C ALA A 60 -3.83 15.76 5.74
N ARG A 61 -3.77 15.80 4.41
CA ARG A 61 -2.56 16.12 3.65
C ARG A 61 -2.03 17.52 3.99
N GLU A 62 -2.88 18.53 4.04
CA GLU A 62 -2.49 19.91 4.39
C GLU A 62 -1.96 20.02 5.82
N ARG A 63 -2.55 19.27 6.76
CA ARG A 63 -2.05 19.19 8.14
C ARG A 63 -0.68 18.55 8.18
N LEU A 64 -0.52 17.41 7.50
CA LEU A 64 0.77 16.70 7.42
C LEU A 64 1.85 17.58 6.78
N ALA A 65 1.53 18.39 5.78
CA ALA A 65 2.48 19.29 5.13
C ALA A 65 3.19 20.21 6.13
N ARG A 66 2.42 20.84 7.03
CA ARG A 66 2.97 21.76 8.06
C ARG A 66 3.91 21.08 9.05
N ASP A 67 3.66 19.81 9.36
CA ASP A 67 4.52 19.06 10.28
C ASP A 67 5.73 18.50 9.54
N LEU A 68 5.55 18.02 8.30
CA LEU A 68 6.61 17.45 7.48
C LEU A 68 7.64 18.52 7.11
N GLU A 69 7.24 19.76 6.81
CA GLU A 69 8.15 20.90 6.56
C GLU A 69 9.23 21.08 7.63
N LYS A 70 8.92 20.74 8.89
CA LYS A 70 9.86 20.86 10.02
C LYS A 70 10.85 19.70 10.11
N VAL A 71 10.65 18.66 9.31
CA VAL A 71 11.49 17.45 9.30
C VAL A 71 12.58 17.57 8.23
N GLN A 72 13.83 17.42 8.65
CA GLN A 72 14.95 17.29 7.72
C GLN A 72 14.99 15.87 7.15
N LEU A 73 14.72 15.74 5.85
CA LEU A 73 14.88 14.48 5.12
C LEU A 73 16.29 14.36 4.57
N LYS A 74 16.83 13.14 4.60
CA LYS A 74 18.15 12.80 4.05
C LYS A 74 17.97 11.76 2.95
N ARG A 75 18.91 11.73 2.00
CA ARG A 75 18.98 10.70 0.97
C ARG A 75 18.97 9.32 1.65
N PRO A 76 18.07 8.40 1.28
CA PRO A 76 18.01 7.10 1.90
C PRO A 76 19.24 6.27 1.52
N ARG A 77 19.68 5.37 2.40
CA ARG A 77 20.85 4.50 2.17
C ARG A 77 20.59 3.39 1.16
N PHE A 78 19.31 3.12 0.90
CA PHE A 78 18.82 2.13 -0.05
C PHE A 78 17.55 2.69 -0.69
N PRO A 79 17.19 2.26 -1.91
CA PRO A 79 16.00 2.77 -2.59
C PRO A 79 14.73 2.51 -1.78
N VAL A 80 13.85 3.51 -1.69
CA VAL A 80 12.55 3.40 -1.00
C VAL A 80 11.44 3.61 -2.01
N TYR A 81 10.52 2.65 -2.10
CA TYR A 81 9.41 2.73 -3.04
C TYR A 81 8.34 3.71 -2.55
N SER A 82 7.87 4.55 -3.47
CA SER A 82 6.67 5.35 -3.25
C SER A 82 5.43 4.59 -3.71
N ASN A 83 4.42 4.54 -2.84
CA ASN A 83 3.10 4.00 -3.17
C ASN A 83 2.39 4.80 -4.27
N VAL A 84 2.79 6.07 -4.44
CA VAL A 84 2.24 6.98 -5.45
C VAL A 84 2.85 6.71 -6.81
N THR A 85 4.18 6.53 -6.93
CA THR A 85 4.87 6.32 -8.23
C THR A 85 5.04 4.84 -8.58
N ALA A 86 4.88 3.94 -7.61
CA ALA A 86 5.22 2.52 -7.71
C ALA A 86 6.67 2.28 -8.17
N ARG A 87 7.55 3.23 -7.85
CA ARG A 87 8.97 3.23 -8.22
C ARG A 87 9.83 3.63 -7.02
N PRO A 88 11.11 3.23 -7.00
CA PRO A 88 12.05 3.69 -5.99
C PRO A 88 12.35 5.17 -6.15
N GLU A 89 12.52 5.86 -5.01
CA GLU A 89 12.86 7.28 -4.93
C GLU A 89 14.03 7.48 -3.96
N GLU A 90 14.92 8.40 -4.30
CA GLU A 90 16.14 8.68 -3.51
C GLU A 90 16.34 10.17 -3.23
N ASP A 91 15.62 11.05 -3.93
CA ASP A 91 15.69 12.49 -3.72
C ASP A 91 14.81 12.90 -2.52
N PRO A 92 15.39 13.46 -1.44
CA PRO A 92 14.64 13.87 -0.25
C PRO A 92 13.49 14.84 -0.53
N GLU A 93 13.66 15.78 -1.47
CA GLU A 93 12.61 16.75 -1.79
C GLU A 93 11.47 16.06 -2.53
N ARG A 94 11.79 15.19 -3.49
CA ARG A 94 10.77 14.36 -4.14
C ARG A 94 10.06 13.44 -3.17
N ILE A 95 10.77 12.82 -2.23
CA ILE A 95 10.18 11.96 -1.19
C ILE A 95 9.19 12.77 -0.33
N ARG A 96 9.52 14.02 0.03
CA ARG A 96 8.61 14.91 0.77
C ARG A 96 7.29 15.11 0.04
N GLU A 97 7.34 15.46 -1.24
CA GLU A 97 6.14 15.65 -2.08
C GLU A 97 5.30 14.37 -2.14
N LEU A 98 5.96 13.23 -2.34
CA LEU A 98 5.29 11.93 -2.49
C LEU A 98 4.64 11.44 -1.20
N LEU A 99 5.26 11.70 -0.03
CA LEU A 99 4.65 11.41 1.28
C LEU A 99 3.34 12.18 1.48
N LEU A 100 3.29 13.45 1.05
CA LEU A 100 2.06 14.25 1.10
C LEU A 100 1.03 13.73 0.09
N GLN A 101 1.45 13.46 -1.15
CA GLN A 101 0.56 12.96 -2.19
C GLN A 101 -0.06 11.61 -1.82
N GLN A 102 0.70 10.74 -1.13
CA GLN A 102 0.28 9.41 -0.69
C GLN A 102 -1.00 9.43 0.17
N VAL A 103 -1.22 10.50 0.94
CA VAL A 103 -2.41 10.63 1.81
C VAL A 103 -3.72 10.57 1.02
N THR A 104 -3.70 11.07 -0.21
CA THR A 104 -4.86 11.19 -1.09
C THR A 104 -4.79 10.29 -2.34
N ALA A 105 -3.67 9.62 -2.55
CA ALA A 105 -3.43 8.79 -3.73
C ALA A 105 -3.57 7.30 -3.41
N PRO A 106 -3.95 6.47 -4.40
CA PRO A 106 -4.04 5.03 -4.20
C PRO A 106 -2.68 4.41 -3.87
N VAL A 107 -2.71 3.36 -3.05
CA VAL A 107 -1.55 2.52 -2.75
C VAL A 107 -1.37 1.49 -3.85
N ARG A 108 -0.36 1.68 -4.71
CA ARG A 108 -0.07 0.83 -5.88
C ARG A 108 0.84 -0.36 -5.52
N TRP A 109 0.44 -1.15 -4.52
CA TRP A 109 1.29 -2.22 -3.95
C TRP A 109 1.58 -3.35 -4.93
N VAL A 110 0.60 -3.80 -5.71
CA VAL A 110 0.82 -4.80 -6.78
C VAL A 110 1.90 -4.33 -7.76
N GLU A 111 1.85 -3.07 -8.19
CA GLU A 111 2.82 -2.53 -9.14
C GLU A 111 4.23 -2.42 -8.53
N ILE A 112 4.33 -2.09 -7.23
CA ILE A 112 5.61 -2.11 -6.50
C ILE A 112 6.21 -3.52 -6.53
N LEU A 113 5.42 -4.54 -6.17
CA LEU A 113 5.89 -5.92 -6.14
C LEU A 113 6.34 -6.41 -7.53
N ARG A 114 5.61 -6.03 -8.58
CA ARG A 114 5.99 -6.36 -9.97
C ARG A 114 7.25 -5.63 -10.43
N ASP A 115 7.45 -4.39 -10.03
CA ASP A 115 8.72 -3.67 -10.31
C ASP A 115 9.90 -4.31 -9.56
N MET A 116 9.68 -4.74 -8.31
CA MET A 116 10.69 -5.48 -7.54
C MET A 116 11.05 -6.82 -8.21
N GLU A 117 10.05 -7.61 -8.63
CA GLU A 117 10.24 -8.87 -9.38
C GLU A 117 11.01 -8.62 -10.69
N ALA A 118 10.62 -7.60 -11.46
CA ALA A 118 11.29 -7.23 -12.70
C ALA A 118 12.76 -6.80 -12.51
N ARG A 119 13.12 -6.34 -11.31
CA ARG A 119 14.52 -6.04 -10.91
C ARG A 119 15.27 -7.25 -10.37
N GLY A 120 14.67 -8.44 -10.39
CA GLY A 120 15.28 -9.69 -9.94
C GLY A 120 15.17 -9.95 -8.43
N LEU A 121 14.35 -9.18 -7.70
CA LEU A 121 14.11 -9.45 -6.28
C LEU A 121 13.13 -10.61 -6.14
N ASN A 122 13.54 -11.66 -5.42
CA ASN A 122 12.74 -12.85 -5.17
C ASN A 122 12.54 -13.16 -3.68
N ARG A 123 13.20 -12.43 -2.78
CA ARG A 123 13.14 -12.61 -1.33
C ARG A 123 12.61 -11.36 -0.65
N PHE A 124 11.61 -11.53 0.21
CA PHE A 124 10.91 -10.46 0.89
C PHE A 124 10.86 -10.73 2.40
N LEU A 125 11.27 -9.73 3.18
CA LEU A 125 11.18 -9.74 4.64
C LEU A 125 10.19 -8.66 5.08
N GLU A 126 9.11 -9.07 5.75
CA GLU A 126 8.15 -8.17 6.39
C GLU A 126 8.59 -7.94 7.83
N PHE A 127 9.01 -6.72 8.16
CA PHE A 127 9.36 -6.34 9.53
C PHE A 127 8.17 -5.67 10.21
N GLY A 128 7.84 -6.09 11.44
CA GLY A 128 6.73 -5.54 12.20
C GLY A 128 5.91 -6.64 12.85
N SER A 129 4.60 -6.45 13.00
CA SER A 129 3.69 -7.46 13.55
C SER A 129 2.72 -7.97 12.50
N GLY A 130 2.39 -9.26 12.58
CA GLY A 130 1.49 -9.91 11.64
C GLY A 130 2.19 -10.35 10.35
N GLU A 131 1.37 -10.80 9.40
CA GLU A 131 1.83 -11.51 8.20
C GLU A 131 1.11 -11.03 6.93
N VAL A 132 0.60 -9.80 6.96
CA VAL A 132 -0.27 -9.27 5.90
C VAL A 132 0.53 -9.10 4.62
N LEU A 133 1.68 -8.42 4.69
CA LEU A 133 2.49 -8.15 3.50
C LEU A 133 3.08 -9.45 2.95
N LYS A 134 3.53 -10.38 3.81
CA LYS A 134 3.91 -11.74 3.38
C LYS A 134 2.81 -12.40 2.56
N GLY A 135 1.58 -12.38 3.06
CA GLY A 135 0.42 -12.93 2.35
C GLY A 135 0.07 -12.19 1.05
N LEU A 136 0.36 -10.90 0.94
CA LEU A 136 0.19 -10.14 -0.31
C LEU A 136 1.27 -10.47 -1.34
N VAL A 137 2.53 -10.62 -0.91
CA VAL A 137 3.64 -11.04 -1.77
C VAL A 137 3.34 -12.40 -2.40
N LEU A 138 2.99 -13.40 -1.58
CA LEU A 138 2.75 -14.78 -2.06
C LEU A 138 1.52 -14.91 -2.98
N ARG A 139 0.55 -13.99 -2.89
CA ARG A 139 -0.60 -13.93 -3.81
C ARG A 139 -0.32 -13.13 -5.09
N THR A 140 0.76 -12.37 -5.12
CA THR A 140 1.09 -11.49 -6.24
C THR A 140 2.22 -12.06 -7.09
N LEU A 141 3.28 -12.56 -6.47
CA LEU A 141 4.50 -13.02 -7.14
C LEU A 141 4.62 -14.55 -7.00
N GLU A 142 4.64 -15.24 -8.13
CA GLU A 142 4.76 -16.69 -8.16
C GLU A 142 6.21 -17.10 -7.85
N GLY A 143 6.40 -18.07 -6.95
CA GLY A 143 7.74 -18.56 -6.57
C GLY A 143 8.55 -17.62 -5.66
N ALA A 144 8.00 -16.46 -5.25
CA ALA A 144 8.67 -15.57 -4.30
C ALA A 144 8.81 -16.20 -2.91
N LEU A 145 9.93 -15.91 -2.25
CA LEU A 145 10.20 -16.29 -0.86
C LEU A 145 9.85 -15.13 0.06
N ALA A 146 8.88 -15.30 0.95
CA ALA A 146 8.45 -14.25 1.87
C ALA A 146 8.42 -14.73 3.33
N GLN A 147 8.97 -13.93 4.25
CA GLN A 147 9.01 -14.22 5.69
C GLN A 147 8.64 -12.98 6.50
N SER A 148 7.95 -13.16 7.63
CA SER A 148 7.64 -12.08 8.57
C SER A 148 8.57 -12.17 9.78
N VAL A 149 9.17 -11.04 10.17
CA VAL A 149 10.10 -10.88 11.27
C VAL A 149 9.43 -10.04 12.34
N GLN A 150 8.88 -10.72 13.36
CA GLN A 150 8.01 -10.13 14.38
C GLN A 150 8.39 -10.45 15.82
N ASP A 151 9.33 -11.36 16.02
CA ASP A 151 9.82 -11.82 17.32
C ASP A 151 11.27 -12.34 17.19
N PRO A 152 11.97 -12.63 18.31
CA PRO A 152 13.34 -13.13 18.26
C PRO A 152 13.50 -14.45 17.48
N GLU A 153 12.49 -15.31 17.46
CA GLU A 153 12.56 -16.61 16.77
C GLU A 153 12.51 -16.44 15.25
N SER A 154 11.55 -15.65 14.75
CA SER A 154 11.42 -15.29 13.34
C SER A 154 12.61 -14.47 12.84
N LEU A 155 13.18 -13.60 13.68
CA LEU A 155 14.43 -12.92 13.39
C LEU A 155 15.59 -13.90 13.16
N LYS A 156 15.76 -14.89 14.05
CA LYS A 156 16.79 -15.91 13.89
C LYS A 156 16.66 -16.65 12.55
N LYS A 157 15.44 -17.08 12.21
CA LYS A 157 15.15 -17.75 10.93
C LYS A 157 15.45 -16.85 9.71
N ALA A 158 15.15 -15.55 9.80
CA ALA A 158 15.46 -14.62 8.72
C ALA A 158 16.97 -14.39 8.56
N LEU A 159 17.73 -14.32 9.66
CA LEU A 159 19.19 -14.16 9.63
C LEU A 159 19.91 -15.37 9.02
N GLU A 160 19.45 -16.59 9.31
CA GLU A 160 20.00 -17.82 8.72
C GLU A 160 19.90 -17.83 7.19
N VAL A 161 18.90 -17.14 6.64
CA VAL A 161 18.58 -17.13 5.20
C VAL A 161 19.10 -15.87 4.49
N ALA A 162 19.26 -14.75 5.21
CA ALA A 162 19.73 -13.48 4.66
C ALA A 162 21.26 -13.36 4.62
N HIS A 163 21.98 -14.17 5.41
CA HIS A 163 23.44 -14.22 5.44
C HIS A 163 24.05 -15.36 4.59
N ALA A 164 23.20 -16.16 3.94
CA ALA A 164 23.60 -17.22 3.00
C ALA A 164 23.58 -16.71 1.56
#